data_AF-A0A7X0TS26-F1
#
_entry.id   AF-A0A7X0TS26-F1
#
_cell.length_a   1.000
_cell.length_b   1.000
_cell.length_c   1.000
_cell.angle_alpha   90.00
_cell.angle_beta   90.00
_cell.angle_gamma   90.00
#
_symmetry.space_group_name_H-M   'P 1'
#
loop_
_entity.id
_entity.type
_entity.pdbx_description
1 polymer ?
#
loop_
_entity_poly.entity_id
_entity_poly.type
_entity_poly.pdbx_seq_one_letter_code
_entity_poly.pdbx_strand_id
1 'polypeptide(L)'
;MVNKRRKSSQDIGKQNAKKIADWVKTSPVIPLYQGRVNKTQIFKMHNVPKSTLDTNEDLQKLFDPDGPIEKLVQKQKVLEVEVPDDVEEESSAKENIENMLSNSELELKLKALETQLNSIQIDLASEEFLLATGRYIPKLYLDDGDV
;
A
#
# COMPACT_ATOMS: atom_id res chain seq x y z
N MET A 1 -24.14 29.92 -6.76
CA MET A 1 -22.66 29.96 -6.72
C MET A 1 -22.24 29.69 -5.28
N VAL A 2 -21.68 28.51 -4.98
CA VAL A 2 -21.26 28.18 -3.60
C VAL A 2 -19.94 28.88 -3.34
N ASN A 3 -19.97 29.93 -2.51
CA ASN A 3 -18.76 30.60 -2.04
C ASN A 3 -17.89 29.61 -1.26
N LYS A 4 -16.90 29.02 -1.93
CA LYS A 4 -15.87 28.19 -1.30
C LYS A 4 -15.04 29.11 -0.41
N ARG A 5 -15.48 29.28 0.86
CA ARG A 5 -14.73 30.03 1.88
C ARG A 5 -13.30 29.51 1.86
N ARG A 6 -12.36 30.37 1.47
CA ARG A 6 -10.93 30.02 1.48
C ARG A 6 -10.59 29.66 2.92
N LYS A 7 -10.28 28.38 3.17
CA LYS A 7 -9.90 27.90 4.50
C LYS A 7 -8.66 28.68 4.94
N SER A 8 -8.62 29.09 6.21
CA SER A 8 -7.44 29.74 6.77
C SER A 8 -6.24 28.80 6.63
N SER A 9 -5.04 29.36 6.42
CA SER A 9 -3.79 28.58 6.39
C SER A 9 -3.63 27.74 7.65
N GLN A 10 -4.08 28.26 8.81
CA GLN A 10 -4.11 27.54 10.08
C GLN A 10 -5.07 26.34 10.06
N ASP A 11 -6.25 26.47 9.46
CA ASP A 11 -7.22 25.38 9.35
C ASP A 11 -6.74 24.28 8.41
N ILE A 12 -6.04 24.65 7.34
CA ILE A 12 -5.39 23.70 6.42
C ILE A 12 -4.30 22.92 7.15
N GLY A 13 -3.48 23.60 7.96
CA GLY A 13 -2.49 22.97 8.83
C GLY A 13 -3.12 21.93 9.75
N LYS A 14 -4.16 22.30 10.50
CA LYS A 14 -4.88 21.38 11.40
C LYS A 14 -5.48 20.17 10.68
N GLN A 15 -6.08 20.39 9.50
CA GLN A 15 -6.63 19.29 8.69
C GLN A 15 -5.53 18.33 8.21
N ASN A 16 -4.36 18.85 7.83
CA ASN A 16 -3.23 18.03 7.40
C ASN A 16 -2.64 17.23 8.55
N ALA A 17 -2.51 17.83 9.74
CA ALA A 17 -2.09 17.12 10.96
C ALA A 17 -3.07 16.00 11.30
N LYS A 18 -4.38 16.27 11.26
CA LYS A 18 -5.40 15.25 11.50
C LYS A 18 -5.32 14.10 10.51
N LYS A 19 -5.15 14.36 9.21
CA LYS A 19 -5.01 13.31 8.19
C LYS A 19 -3.82 12.39 8.48
N ILE A 20 -2.66 12.96 8.80
CA ILE A 20 -1.47 12.17 9.13
C ILE A 20 -1.69 11.41 10.43
N ALA A 21 -2.29 12.03 11.46
CA ALA A 21 -2.61 11.35 12.70
C ALA A 21 -3.57 10.17 12.51
N ASP A 22 -4.62 10.34 11.70
CA ASP A 22 -5.59 9.28 11.39
C ASP A 22 -4.94 8.18 10.55
N TRP A 23 -4.04 8.52 9.63
CA TRP A 23 -3.21 7.54 8.92
C TRP A 23 -2.31 6.76 9.87
N VAL A 24 -1.65 7.40 10.85
CA VAL A 24 -0.81 6.70 11.83
C VAL A 24 -1.62 5.73 12.69
N LYS A 25 -2.88 6.04 13.00
CA LYS A 25 -3.78 5.13 13.75
C LYS A 25 -4.13 3.86 12.99
N THR A 26 -4.08 3.86 11.65
CA THR A 26 -4.32 2.64 10.85
C THR A 26 -3.11 1.71 10.80
N SER A 27 -2.11 1.89 11.66
CA SER A 27 -0.87 1.10 11.72
C SER A 27 -0.18 0.88 10.36
N PRO A 28 0.10 1.95 9.59
CA PRO A 28 0.69 1.84 8.26
C PRO A 28 2.18 1.53 8.34
N VAL A 29 2.74 1.00 7.24
CA VAL A 29 4.19 0.88 7.07
C VAL A 29 4.78 2.29 6.90
N ILE A 30 5.68 2.68 7.82
CA ILE A 30 6.29 4.00 7.79
C ILE A 30 7.50 3.97 6.87
N PRO A 31 7.58 4.82 5.84
CA PRO A 31 8.74 4.87 4.96
C PRO A 31 9.96 5.38 5.73
N LEU A 32 11.05 4.63 5.65
CA LEU A 32 12.33 4.95 6.26
C LEU A 32 13.35 5.38 5.20
N TYR A 33 14.29 6.24 5.59
CA TYR A 33 15.46 6.58 4.80
C TYR A 33 16.67 6.57 5.72
N GLN A 34 17.65 5.71 5.42
CA GLN A 34 18.84 5.51 6.26
C GLN A 34 18.48 5.22 7.74
N GLY A 35 17.47 4.38 7.97
CA GLY A 35 17.02 3.97 9.31
C GLY A 35 16.24 5.02 10.11
N ARG A 36 15.97 6.20 9.54
CA ARG A 36 15.17 7.28 10.14
C ARG A 36 13.86 7.48 9.39
N VAL A 37 12.84 8.03 10.05
CA VAL A 37 11.56 8.36 9.41
C VAL A 37 11.78 9.28 8.21
N ASN A 38 11.34 8.84 7.03
CA ASN A 38 11.38 9.66 5.83
C ASN A 38 10.19 10.63 5.81
N LYS A 39 10.35 11.75 6.52
CA LYS A 39 9.34 12.82 6.61
C LYS A 39 8.89 13.24 5.22
N THR A 40 9.82 13.53 4.31
CA THR A 40 9.52 13.99 2.94
C THR A 40 8.58 13.05 2.19
N GLN A 41 8.78 11.74 2.30
CA GLN A 41 7.93 10.75 1.64
C GLN A 41 6.51 10.76 2.22
N ILE A 42 6.38 10.85 3.54
CA ILE A 42 5.08 10.93 4.23
C ILE A 42 4.35 12.23 3.80
N PHE A 43 5.06 13.35 3.74
CA PHE A 43 4.53 14.62 3.25
C PHE A 43 4.02 14.52 1.79
N LYS A 44 4.76 13.83 0.91
CA LYS A 44 4.33 13.56 -0.47
C LYS A 44 3.07 12.69 -0.53
N MET A 45 3.01 11.61 0.25
CA MET A 45 1.85 10.70 0.29
C MET A 45 0.55 11.43 0.68
N HIS A 46 0.64 12.41 1.59
CA HIS A 46 -0.51 13.17 2.06
C HIS A 46 -0.74 14.52 1.37
N ASN A 47 0.04 14.84 0.32
CA ASN A 47 0.01 16.12 -0.39
C ASN A 47 0.17 17.33 0.55
N VAL A 48 1.06 17.22 1.53
CA VAL A 48 1.35 18.28 2.50
C VAL A 48 2.70 18.94 2.13
N PRO A 49 2.77 20.28 1.99
CA PRO A 49 4.04 20.96 1.74
C PRO A 49 5.01 20.79 2.90
N LYS A 50 6.30 20.58 2.60
CA LYS A 50 7.35 20.43 3.63
C LYS A 50 7.43 21.62 4.57
N SER A 51 7.19 22.84 4.08
CA SER A 51 7.14 24.08 4.88
C SER A 51 6.07 24.07 5.97
N THR A 52 5.08 23.18 5.88
CA THR A 52 4.02 23.05 6.88
C THR A 52 4.52 22.36 8.15
N LEU A 53 5.61 21.59 8.09
CA LEU A 53 6.21 20.95 9.27
C LEU A 53 6.71 21.99 10.26
N ASP A 54 7.43 23.01 9.80
CA ASP A 54 8.05 24.01 10.67
C ASP A 54 7.03 25.02 11.23
N THR A 55 5.89 25.18 10.55
CA THR A 55 4.85 26.16 10.93
C THR A 55 3.75 25.56 11.81
N ASN A 56 3.60 24.23 11.84
CA ASN A 56 2.50 23.57 12.54
C ASN A 56 3.00 22.70 13.70
N GLU A 57 2.77 23.16 14.93
CA GLU A 57 3.10 22.45 16.16
C GLU A 57 2.52 21.03 16.24
N ASP A 58 1.32 20.81 15.70
CA ASP A 58 0.69 19.48 15.74
C ASP A 58 1.43 18.47 14.85
N LEU A 59 1.98 18.93 13.71
CA LEU A 59 2.83 18.08 12.88
C LEU A 59 4.17 17.83 13.55
N GLN A 60 4.75 18.82 14.23
CA GLN A 60 5.99 18.63 14.99
C GLN A 60 5.80 17.54 16.03
N LYS A 61 4.73 17.61 16.84
CA LYS A 61 4.38 16.59 17.84
C LYS A 61 4.23 15.17 17.28
N LEU A 62 3.74 15.03 16.05
CA LEU A 62 3.63 13.71 15.41
C LEU A 62 5.00 13.13 15.04
N PHE A 63 5.94 13.98 14.65
CA PHE A 63 7.29 13.63 14.16
C PHE A 63 8.39 13.82 15.21
N ASP A 64 8.03 14.11 16.46
CA ASP A 64 8.94 14.17 17.59
C ASP A 64 9.59 12.80 17.84
N PRO A 65 10.79 12.76 18.43
CA PRO A 65 11.50 11.50 18.71
C PRO A 65 10.72 10.56 19.64
N ASP A 66 9.83 11.09 20.49
CA ASP A 66 8.89 10.29 21.31
C ASP A 66 7.46 10.29 20.77
N GLY A 67 7.32 10.78 19.53
CA GLY A 67 6.06 10.92 18.83
C GLY A 67 5.44 9.58 18.44
N PRO A 68 4.14 9.58 18.08
CA PRO A 68 3.42 8.36 17.69
C PRO A 68 4.02 7.70 16.43
N ILE A 69 4.62 8.48 15.52
CA ILE A 69 5.28 7.95 14.32
C ILE A 69 6.55 7.18 14.70
N GLU A 70 7.41 7.76 15.53
CA GLU A 70 8.65 7.10 15.94
C GLU A 70 8.37 5.86 16.81
N LYS A 71 7.34 5.92 17.68
CA LYS A 71 6.89 4.73 18.44
C LYS A 71 6.39 3.61 17.54
N LEU A 72 5.74 3.95 16.43
CA LEU A 72 5.27 2.96 15.46
C LEU A 72 6.45 2.38 14.68
N VAL A 73 7.44 3.21 14.30
CA VAL A 73 8.72 2.72 13.75
C VAL A 73 9.45 1.83 14.72
N GLN A 74 9.50 2.16 16.01
CA GLN A 74 10.12 1.31 17.03
C GLN A 74 9.38 -0.02 17.16
N LYS A 75 8.04 -0.02 17.17
CA LYS A 75 7.25 -1.26 17.15
C LYS A 75 7.51 -2.08 15.90
N GLN A 76 7.62 -1.44 14.73
CA GLN A 76 7.98 -2.12 13.47
C GLN A 76 9.40 -2.67 13.51
N LYS A 77 10.37 -1.91 14.03
CA LYS A 77 11.74 -2.37 14.23
C LYS A 77 11.84 -3.48 15.25
N VAL A 78 11.08 -3.46 16.33
CA VAL A 78 11.04 -4.55 17.32
C VAL A 78 10.42 -5.81 16.71
N LEU A 79 9.41 -5.66 15.85
CA LEU A 79 8.89 -6.76 15.02
C LEU A 79 9.92 -7.26 13.99
N GLU A 80 10.79 -6.39 13.47
CA GLU A 80 11.90 -6.77 12.57
C GLU A 80 13.11 -7.35 13.32
N VAL A 81 13.34 -7.00 14.59
CA VAL A 81 14.47 -7.47 15.43
C VAL A 81 14.22 -8.87 16.01
N GLU A 82 13.01 -9.43 15.87
CA GLU A 82 12.81 -10.90 15.98
C GLU A 82 13.32 -11.68 14.74
N VAL A 83 13.97 -11.00 13.80
CA VAL A 83 14.86 -11.61 12.82
C VAL A 83 16.29 -11.11 13.10
N PRO A 84 17.14 -11.90 13.78
CA PRO A 84 18.57 -11.63 13.75
C PRO A 84 19.11 -12.06 12.37
N ASP A 85 19.60 -11.07 11.63
CA ASP A 85 20.70 -11.29 10.69
C ASP A 85 21.89 -11.78 11.51
N ASP A 86 22.08 -13.10 11.58
CA ASP A 86 23.41 -13.68 11.46
C ASP A 86 23.28 -15.13 10.98
N VAL A 87 23.64 -15.32 9.72
CA VAL A 87 24.39 -16.51 9.32
C VAL A 87 25.77 -16.27 9.96
N GLU A 88 26.05 -16.82 11.14
CA GLU A 88 26.58 -18.17 11.29
C GLU A 88 25.90 -18.99 12.42
N GLU A 89 25.50 -20.20 12.00
CA GLU A 89 25.31 -21.46 12.74
C GLU A 89 24.11 -21.69 13.68
N GLU A 90 23.25 -22.58 13.16
CA GLU A 90 22.62 -23.73 13.81
C GLU A 90 21.45 -23.55 14.81
N SER A 91 20.32 -24.13 14.36
CA SER A 91 19.29 -24.83 15.12
C SER A 91 18.19 -23.99 15.80
N SER A 92 17.03 -23.90 15.14
CA SER A 92 15.84 -24.68 15.55
C SER A 92 14.63 -24.30 14.70
N ALA A 93 14.02 -25.32 14.13
CA ALA A 93 12.79 -25.23 13.34
C ALA A 93 11.56 -24.97 14.23
N LYS A 94 10.55 -24.33 13.62
CA LYS A 94 9.18 -23.99 14.08
C LYS A 94 9.10 -22.59 14.70
N GLU A 95 8.31 -21.63 14.24
CA GLU A 95 7.02 -21.70 13.53
C GLU A 95 6.66 -20.29 13.05
N ASN A 96 6.72 -20.00 11.73
CA ASN A 96 5.95 -18.93 11.11
C ASN A 96 5.82 -19.20 9.60
N ILE A 97 4.99 -20.19 9.27
CA ILE A 97 4.83 -20.81 7.94
C ILE A 97 3.83 -20.02 7.07
N GLU A 98 3.32 -18.85 7.50
CA GLU A 98 2.14 -18.28 6.84
C GLU A 98 2.39 -17.32 5.66
N ASN A 99 3.61 -16.93 5.27
CA ASN A 99 3.76 -15.99 4.13
C ASN A 99 5.06 -16.11 3.30
N MET A 100 5.61 -17.31 3.15
CA MET A 100 6.58 -17.58 2.07
C MET A 100 5.88 -18.33 0.92
N LEU A 101 5.02 -17.63 0.16
CA LEU A 101 4.69 -18.13 -1.17
C LEU A 101 5.99 -18.10 -1.97
N SER A 102 6.45 -19.27 -2.42
CA SER A 102 7.61 -19.38 -3.30
C SER A 102 7.40 -18.49 -4.53
N ASN A 103 8.46 -17.90 -5.08
CA ASN A 103 8.37 -17.12 -6.32
C ASN A 103 7.63 -17.88 -7.44
N SER A 104 7.78 -19.21 -7.47
CA SER A 104 7.03 -20.09 -8.38
C SER A 104 5.51 -20.06 -8.17
N GLU A 105 5.04 -19.94 -6.94
CA GLU A 105 3.60 -19.84 -6.65
C GLU A 105 3.05 -18.47 -7.03
N LEU A 106 3.84 -17.42 -6.88
CA LEU A 106 3.48 -16.08 -7.36
C LEU A 106 3.39 -16.05 -8.89
N GLU A 107 4.34 -16.68 -9.59
CA GLU A 107 4.29 -16.83 -11.06
C GLU A 107 3.04 -17.59 -11.52
N LEU A 108 2.68 -18.67 -10.84
CA LEU A 108 1.44 -19.42 -11.14
C LEU A 108 0.19 -18.57 -10.91
N LYS A 109 0.14 -17.79 -9.82
CA LYS A 109 -0.98 -16.88 -9.54
C LYS A 109 -1.07 -15.77 -10.58
N LEU A 110 0.06 -15.22 -11.02
CA LEU A 110 0.08 -14.22 -12.10
C LEU A 110 -0.44 -14.82 -13.41
N LYS A 111 0.03 -16.01 -13.80
CA LYS A 111 -0.46 -16.69 -15.00
C LYS A 111 -1.96 -16.97 -14.93
N ALA A 112 -2.46 -17.41 -13.77
CA ALA A 112 -3.90 -17.63 -13.57
C ALA A 112 -4.72 -16.33 -13.65
N LEU A 113 -4.20 -15.22 -13.15
CA LEU A 113 -4.86 -13.92 -13.27
C LEU A 113 -4.85 -13.40 -14.70
N GLU A 114 -3.75 -13.61 -15.44
CA GLU A 114 -3.64 -13.24 -16.86
C GLU A 114 -4.64 -14.00 -17.72
N THR A 115 -4.83 -15.31 -17.49
CA THR A 115 -5.83 -16.11 -18.21
C THR A 115 -7.25 -15.66 -17.88
N GLN A 116 -7.54 -15.37 -16.61
CA GLN A 116 -8.82 -14.80 -16.20
C GLN A 116 -9.11 -13.46 -16.88
N LEU A 117 -8.13 -12.55 -16.92
CA LEU A 117 -8.29 -11.26 -17.58
C LEU A 117 -8.58 -11.44 -19.08
N ASN A 118 -7.83 -12.30 -19.76
CA ASN A 118 -8.03 -12.57 -21.17
C ASN A 118 -9.45 -13.11 -21.46
N SER A 119 -9.94 -14.05 -20.64
CA SER A 119 -11.31 -14.54 -20.77
C SER A 119 -12.36 -13.45 -20.60
N ILE A 120 -12.22 -12.56 -19.62
CA ILE A 120 -13.11 -11.42 -19.41
C ILE A 120 -13.07 -10.46 -20.62
N GLN A 121 -11.89 -10.24 -21.20
CA GLN A 121 -11.74 -9.38 -22.37
C GLN A 121 -12.45 -9.97 -23.60
N ILE A 122 -12.35 -11.28 -23.81
CA ILE A 122 -13.08 -11.99 -24.87
C ILE A 122 -14.59 -11.90 -24.64
N ASP A 123 -15.03 -12.07 -23.39
CA ASP A 123 -16.43 -11.96 -22.99
C ASP A 123 -16.99 -10.58 -23.31
N LEU A 124 -16.28 -9.54 -22.89
CA LEU A 124 -16.64 -8.15 -23.15
C LEU A 124 -16.73 -7.88 -24.65
N ALA A 125 -15.73 -8.31 -25.43
CA ALA A 125 -15.74 -8.15 -26.88
C ALA A 125 -16.91 -8.89 -27.55
N SER A 126 -17.28 -10.07 -27.03
CA SER A 126 -18.43 -10.84 -27.52
C SER A 126 -19.76 -10.16 -27.22
N GLU A 127 -19.88 -9.53 -26.05
CA GLU A 127 -21.07 -8.75 -25.66
C GLU A 127 -21.19 -7.49 -26.51
N GLU A 128 -20.09 -6.74 -26.70
CA GLU A 128 -20.06 -5.58 -27.59
C GLU A 128 -20.44 -5.94 -29.02
N PHE A 129 -19.96 -7.08 -29.53
CA PHE A 129 -20.32 -7.57 -30.85
C PHE A 129 -21.80 -7.94 -30.94
N LEU A 130 -22.36 -8.60 -29.91
CA LEU A 130 -23.78 -8.92 -29.83
C LEU A 130 -24.63 -7.64 -29.81
N LEU A 131 -24.25 -6.64 -29.02
CA LEU A 131 -24.95 -5.37 -28.96
C LEU A 131 -24.90 -4.62 -30.30
N ALA A 132 -23.75 -4.65 -30.98
CA ALA A 132 -23.56 -3.95 -32.25
C ALA A 132 -24.25 -4.64 -33.44
N THR A 133 -24.27 -5.97 -33.47
CA THR A 133 -24.68 -6.74 -34.66
C THR A 133 -25.93 -7.60 -34.46
N GLY A 134 -26.37 -7.78 -33.22
CA GLY A 134 -27.44 -8.71 -32.87
C GLY A 134 -27.07 -10.19 -33.02
N ARG A 135 -25.79 -10.51 -33.26
CA ARG A 135 -25.30 -11.89 -33.46
C ARG A 135 -24.44 -12.32 -32.28
N TYR A 136 -24.74 -13.49 -31.73
CA TYR A 136 -23.97 -14.08 -30.65
C TYR A 136 -22.79 -14.90 -31.19
N ILE A 137 -21.59 -14.70 -30.62
CA ILE A 137 -20.42 -15.54 -30.88
C ILE A 137 -20.29 -16.50 -29.69
N PRO A 138 -20.50 -17.81 -29.88
CA PRO A 138 -20.26 -18.79 -28.82
C PRO A 138 -18.80 -18.73 -28.37
N LYS A 139 -18.60 -18.64 -27.05
CA LYS A 139 -17.26 -18.62 -26.46
C LYS A 139 -16.58 -19.96 -26.75
N LEU A 140 -15.47 -19.91 -27.48
CA LEU A 140 -14.49 -20.99 -27.49
C LEU A 140 -13.60 -20.73 -26.28
N TYR A 141 -13.94 -21.31 -25.13
CA TYR A 141 -12.95 -21.44 -24.08
C TYR A 141 -11.79 -22.20 -24.70
N LEU A 142 -10.63 -21.55 -24.82
CA LEU A 142 -9.38 -22.27 -24.97
C LEU A 142 -9.25 -23.06 -23.68
N ASP A 143 -9.80 -24.27 -23.70
CA ASP A 143 -9.51 -25.28 -22.72
C ASP A 143 -8.04 -25.62 -22.94
N ASP A 144 -7.15 -24.87 -22.30
CA ASP A 144 -5.78 -25.31 -22.05
C ASP A 144 -5.84 -26.43 -21.00
N GLY A 145 -6.60 -27.48 -21.31
CA GLY A 145 -6.55 -28.78 -20.69
C GLY A 145 -5.48 -29.58 -21.42
N ASP A 146 -4.26 -29.57 -20.89
CA ASP A 146 -3.48 -30.78 -20.62
C ASP A 146 -2.08 -30.45 -20.08
N VAL A 147 -1.72 -31.25 -19.05
CA VAL A 147 -0.43 -31.46 -18.34
C VAL A 147 -0.05 -30.53 -17.19
#